data_AF-A0A966ALK1-F1
#
_entry.id   AF-A0A966ALK1-F1
#
_cell.length_a   1.000
_cell.length_b   1.000
_cell.length_c   1.000
_cell.angle_alpha   90.00
_cell.angle_beta   90.00
_cell.angle_gamma   90.00
#
_symmetry.space_group_name_H-M   'P 1'
#
loop_
_entity.id
_entity.type
_entity.pdbx_description
1 polymer ?
#
loop_
_entity_poly.entity_id
_entity_poly.type
_entity_poly.pdbx_seq_one_letter_code
_entity_poly.pdbx_strand_id
1 'polypeptide(L)'
;MFGCASLSAAADGEWHYTIDQARERQQANFCSSSASVEKIAGIFEGAGPRAGYSALSGSADCAIAVHTFTPRRVLRTVTISEDKPGEYVVRFVEVENAHGQIMYLVTTRDVVAQ
;
A
#
# COMPACT_ATOMS: atom_id res chain seq x y z
N MET A 1 38.76 -2.99 -8.74
CA MET A 1 37.99 -3.97 -7.94
C MET A 1 36.68 -3.30 -7.57
N PHE A 2 35.58 -3.84 -8.06
CA PHE A 2 34.24 -3.28 -7.94
C PHE A 2 33.77 -3.32 -6.49
N GLY A 3 33.49 -2.15 -5.92
CA GLY A 3 32.87 -2.01 -4.61
C GLY A 3 31.43 -2.51 -4.67
N CYS A 4 31.11 -3.50 -3.83
CA CYS A 4 29.74 -3.81 -3.46
C CYS A 4 29.14 -2.58 -2.78
N ALA A 5 28.52 -1.70 -3.55
CA ALA A 5 27.64 -0.68 -3.01
C ALA A 5 26.47 -1.42 -2.34
N SER A 6 26.46 -1.35 -1.01
CA SER A 6 25.48 -1.97 -0.13
C SER A 6 24.06 -1.66 -0.59
N LEU A 7 23.32 -2.71 -0.97
CA LEU A 7 21.87 -2.67 -1.23
C LEU A 7 21.03 -2.23 -0.01
N SER A 8 21.68 -1.93 1.13
CA SER A 8 21.03 -1.47 2.36
C SER A 8 20.58 0.00 2.35
N ALA A 9 21.02 0.82 1.40
CA ALA A 9 20.72 2.25 1.42
C ALA A 9 19.26 2.63 1.05
N ALA A 10 18.42 1.66 0.68
CA ALA A 10 17.01 1.91 0.32
C ALA A 10 16.02 1.67 1.47
N ALA A 11 16.47 1.15 2.63
CA ALA A 11 15.58 0.72 3.71
C ALA A 11 15.45 1.74 4.86
N ASP A 12 16.31 2.76 4.93
CA ASP A 12 16.37 3.72 6.04
C ASP A 12 15.56 5.02 5.80
N GLY A 13 14.88 5.13 4.66
CA GLY A 13 14.00 6.25 4.36
C GLY A 13 12.64 6.07 5.02
N GLU A 14 12.31 6.94 5.98
CA GLU A 14 10.98 7.22 6.55
C GLU A 14 9.84 6.33 6.00
N TRP A 15 9.61 5.20 6.67
CA TRP A 15 8.74 4.09 6.19
C TRP A 15 7.24 4.39 6.37
N HIS A 16 6.80 5.60 6.04
CA HIS A 16 5.39 5.96 6.06
C HIS A 16 5.02 6.87 4.89
N TYR A 17 3.74 6.89 4.57
CA TYR A 17 3.14 7.87 3.68
C TYR A 17 2.60 9.03 4.48
N THR A 18 2.69 10.23 3.94
CA THR A 18 2.17 11.44 4.57
C THR A 18 1.08 11.98 3.67
N ILE A 19 -0.09 12.28 4.24
CA ILE A 19 -1.18 12.91 3.52
C ILE A 19 -0.68 14.23 2.92
N ASP A 20 -1.08 14.48 1.68
CA ASP A 20 -0.72 15.64 0.85
C ASP A 20 0.77 15.78 0.50
N GLN A 21 1.62 14.81 0.87
CA GLN A 21 3.01 14.75 0.42
C GLN A 21 3.17 13.85 -0.81
N ALA A 22 3.57 14.44 -1.93
CA ALA A 22 3.85 13.70 -3.15
C ALA A 22 4.99 12.68 -2.95
N ARG A 23 4.83 11.51 -3.55
CA ARG A 23 5.81 10.43 -3.57
C ARG A 23 6.15 10.13 -5.02
N GLU A 24 7.43 10.19 -5.35
CA GLU A 24 7.90 10.01 -6.71
C GLU A 24 8.27 8.54 -6.98
N ARG A 25 7.81 8.04 -8.14
CA ARG A 25 8.22 6.76 -8.73
C ARG A 25 8.26 5.60 -7.74
N GLN A 26 7.25 5.50 -6.88
CA GLN A 26 7.15 4.46 -5.87
C GLN A 26 6.50 3.20 -6.46
N GLN A 27 7.15 2.05 -6.25
CA GLN A 27 6.53 0.75 -6.50
C GLN A 27 5.60 0.41 -5.34
N ALA A 28 4.30 0.28 -5.61
CA ALA A 28 3.31 -0.09 -4.60
C ALA A 28 2.11 -0.81 -5.24
N ASN A 29 1.16 -1.22 -4.41
CA ASN A 29 -0.04 -1.91 -4.87
C ASN A 29 -1.15 -0.88 -5.13
N PHE A 30 -1.63 -0.81 -6.35
CA PHE A 30 -2.66 0.13 -6.75
C PHE A 30 -3.87 -0.60 -7.28
N CYS A 31 -5.05 -0.11 -6.93
CA CYS A 31 -6.32 -0.49 -7.53
C CYS A 31 -6.87 0.70 -8.33
N SER A 32 -7.52 0.41 -9.46
CA SER A 32 -8.16 1.45 -10.29
C SER A 32 -9.58 1.82 -9.84
N SER A 33 -10.20 1.03 -8.94
CA SER A 33 -11.58 1.24 -8.48
C SER A 33 -11.75 1.05 -6.97
N SER A 34 -12.67 1.80 -6.38
CA SER A 34 -13.05 1.66 -4.96
C SER A 34 -13.76 0.33 -4.68
N ALA A 35 -14.52 -0.20 -5.64
CA ALA A 35 -15.14 -1.52 -5.52
C ALA A 35 -14.09 -2.62 -5.31
N SER A 36 -12.95 -2.52 -5.98
CA SER A 36 -11.83 -3.46 -5.83
C SER A 36 -11.12 -3.33 -4.48
N VAL A 37 -11.08 -2.12 -3.91
CA VAL A 37 -10.63 -1.89 -2.53
C VAL A 37 -11.51 -2.64 -1.54
N GLU A 38 -12.83 -2.52 -1.65
CA GLU A 38 -13.79 -3.20 -0.76
C GLU A 38 -13.67 -4.72 -0.84
N LYS A 39 -13.50 -5.25 -2.06
CA LYS A 39 -13.28 -6.69 -2.27
C LYS A 39 -12.02 -7.17 -1.56
N ILE A 40 -10.91 -6.45 -1.66
CA ILE A 40 -9.64 -6.82 -1.02
C ILE A 40 -9.72 -6.65 0.50
N ALA A 41 -10.36 -5.59 0.98
CA ALA A 41 -10.59 -5.41 2.41
C ALA A 41 -11.36 -6.61 2.99
N GLY A 42 -12.44 -7.05 2.32
CA GLY A 42 -13.18 -8.25 2.72
C GLY A 42 -12.36 -9.54 2.69
N ILE A 43 -11.39 -9.68 1.78
CA ILE A 43 -10.46 -10.82 1.77
C ILE A 43 -9.57 -10.81 3.01
N PHE A 44 -9.02 -9.65 3.40
CA PHE A 44 -8.20 -9.53 4.60
C PHE A 44 -9.01 -9.73 5.89
N GLU A 45 -10.24 -9.22 5.94
CA GLU A 45 -11.14 -9.37 7.09
C GLU A 45 -11.61 -10.83 7.26
N GLY A 46 -11.98 -11.51 6.17
CA GLY A 46 -12.57 -12.84 6.25
C GLY A 46 -11.57 -13.99 6.30
N ALA A 47 -10.33 -13.78 5.83
CA ALA A 47 -9.39 -14.87 5.62
C ALA A 47 -8.07 -14.74 6.41
N GLY A 48 -7.93 -13.68 7.22
CA GLY A 48 -6.84 -13.52 8.17
C GLY A 48 -5.47 -13.15 7.56
N PRO A 49 -4.38 -13.35 8.32
CA PRO A 49 -3.01 -13.09 7.89
C PRO A 49 -2.67 -13.79 6.59
N ARG A 50 -2.32 -13.00 5.58
CA ARG A 50 -1.80 -13.50 4.32
C ARG A 50 -0.50 -12.80 4.00
N ALA A 51 0.48 -13.57 3.51
CA ALA A 51 1.69 -12.99 2.96
C ALA A 51 1.27 -11.91 1.95
N GLY A 52 1.84 -10.70 2.12
CA GLY A 52 1.58 -9.58 1.22
C GLY A 52 1.64 -10.06 -0.23
N TYR A 53 0.80 -9.50 -1.08
CA TYR A 53 0.61 -9.85 -2.50
C TYR A 53 -0.41 -10.95 -2.83
N SER A 54 -0.73 -11.92 -1.95
CA SER A 54 -1.72 -12.96 -2.31
C SER A 54 -3.17 -12.47 -2.32
N ALA A 55 -3.48 -11.38 -1.60
CA ALA A 55 -4.81 -10.77 -1.64
C ALA A 55 -5.06 -9.99 -2.94
N LEU A 56 -4.00 -9.48 -3.58
CA LEU A 56 -4.11 -8.67 -4.79
C LEU A 56 -4.52 -9.51 -6.00
N SER A 57 -4.09 -10.78 -6.08
CA SER A 57 -4.57 -11.72 -7.11
C SER A 57 -6.08 -11.99 -7.01
N GLY A 58 -6.73 -11.61 -5.91
CA GLY A 58 -8.19 -11.67 -5.75
C GLY A 58 -8.94 -10.58 -6.51
N SER A 59 -8.26 -9.58 -7.07
CA SER A 59 -8.87 -8.51 -7.88
C SER A 59 -8.11 -8.29 -9.18
N ALA A 60 -8.83 -8.30 -10.31
CA ALA A 60 -8.25 -8.05 -11.63
C ALA A 60 -7.76 -6.60 -11.80
N ASP A 61 -8.31 -5.68 -11.00
CA ASP A 61 -8.06 -4.24 -11.11
C ASP A 61 -6.95 -3.75 -10.18
N CYS A 62 -6.32 -4.65 -9.43
CA CYS A 62 -5.28 -4.32 -8.47
C CYS A 62 -3.96 -4.97 -8.85
N ALA A 63 -2.91 -4.16 -9.00
CA ALA A 63 -1.60 -4.63 -9.45
C ALA A 63 -0.47 -3.88 -8.74
N ILE A 64 0.71 -4.51 -8.71
CA ILE A 64 1.95 -3.81 -8.37
C ILE A 64 2.33 -2.94 -9.57
N ALA A 65 2.45 -1.65 -9.37
CA ALA A 65 2.85 -0.69 -10.39
C ALA A 65 3.79 0.37 -9.80
N VAL A 66 4.50 1.08 -10.67
CA VAL A 66 5.33 2.22 -10.30
C VAL A 66 4.60 3.50 -10.67
N HIS A 67 4.26 4.32 -9.68
CA HIS A 67 3.57 5.59 -9.89
C HIS A 67 4.21 6.72 -9.09
N THR A 68 4.05 7.94 -9.61
CA THR A 68 4.14 9.17 -8.80
C THR A 68 2.73 9.50 -8.34
N PHE A 69 2.55 9.69 -7.03
CA PHE A 69 1.24 9.91 -6.43
C PHE A 69 1.29 10.74 -5.15
N THR A 70 0.16 11.34 -4.79
CA THR A 70 -0.05 12.08 -3.55
C THR A 70 -1.16 11.39 -2.73
N PRO A 71 -0.87 10.89 -1.52
CA PRO A 71 -1.90 10.38 -0.61
C PRO A 71 -2.88 11.50 -0.23
N ARG A 72 -4.19 11.24 -0.37
CA ARG A 72 -5.24 12.22 -0.05
C ARG A 72 -5.94 11.90 1.25
N ARG A 73 -6.35 10.64 1.43
CA ARG A 73 -7.01 10.18 2.67
C ARG A 73 -6.96 8.68 2.80
N VAL A 74 -6.96 8.22 4.05
CA VAL A 74 -7.21 6.81 4.35
C VAL A 74 -8.70 6.55 4.19
N LEU A 75 -9.06 5.62 3.32
CA LEU A 75 -10.45 5.18 3.12
C LEU A 75 -10.84 4.10 4.11
N ARG A 76 -9.94 3.14 4.33
CA ARG A 76 -10.20 1.98 5.18
C ARG A 76 -8.91 1.46 5.80
N THR A 77 -9.07 0.88 6.98
CA THR A 77 -8.02 0.22 7.74
C THR A 77 -8.52 -1.14 8.17
N VAL A 78 -7.76 -2.19 7.88
CA VAL A 78 -8.03 -3.55 8.33
C VAL A 78 -6.89 -3.97 9.24
N THR A 79 -7.21 -4.18 10.51
CA THR A 79 -6.27 -4.75 11.48
C THR A 79 -6.37 -6.27 11.38
N ILE A 80 -5.23 -6.91 11.15
CA ILE A 80 -5.15 -8.35 11.06
C ILE A 80 -4.48 -8.83 12.34
N SER A 81 -5.32 -9.34 13.25
CA SER A 81 -4.92 -9.96 14.50
C SER A 81 -5.59 -11.33 14.54
N GLU A 82 -4.84 -12.36 14.17
CA GLU A 82 -5.18 -13.74 14.54
C GLU A 82 -4.10 -14.22 15.49
N ASP A 83 -4.40 -15.23 16.31
CA ASP A 83 -3.67 -15.76 17.49
C ASP A 83 -2.19 -16.20 17.28
N LYS A 84 -1.51 -15.69 16.25
CA LYS A 84 -0.12 -15.86 15.87
C LYS A 84 0.67 -14.57 16.15
N PRO A 85 1.99 -14.67 16.36
CA PRO A 85 2.84 -13.49 16.53
C PRO A 85 2.97 -12.75 15.19
N GLY A 86 2.23 -11.65 15.03
CA GLY A 86 2.33 -10.79 13.86
C GLY A 86 1.05 -10.05 13.56
N GLU A 87 0.60 -9.19 14.48
CA GLU A 87 -0.43 -8.21 14.17
C GLU A 87 0.12 -7.22 13.13
N TYR A 88 -0.63 -6.99 12.06
CA TYR A 88 -0.29 -5.94 11.10
C TYR A 88 -1.54 -5.27 10.57
N VAL A 89 -1.37 -4.02 10.13
CA VAL A 89 -2.45 -3.18 9.63
C VAL A 89 -2.31 -3.05 8.12
N VAL A 90 -3.42 -3.26 7.41
CA VAL A 90 -3.54 -2.94 5.99
C VAL A 90 -4.36 -1.67 5.85
N ARG A 91 -3.81 -0.68 5.16
CA ARG A 91 -4.44 0.60 4.86
C ARG A 91 -4.77 0.68 3.38
N PHE A 92 -5.95 1.18 3.11
CA PHE A 92 -6.45 1.50 1.78
C PHE A 92 -6.55 3.01 1.68
N VAL A 93 -5.79 3.59 0.78
CA VAL A 93 -5.56 5.04 0.72
C VAL A 93 -5.99 5.54 -0.65
N GLU A 94 -6.83 6.57 -0.68
CA GLU A 94 -7.09 7.31 -1.90
C GLU A 94 -5.85 8.13 -2.26
N VAL A 95 -5.36 7.96 -3.48
CA VAL A 95 -4.19 8.68 -3.98
C VAL A 95 -4.52 9.35 -5.30
N GLU A 96 -3.92 10.51 -5.55
CA GLU A 96 -4.00 11.19 -6.83
C GLU A 96 -2.66 11.03 -7.56
N ASN A 97 -2.68 10.61 -8.82
CA ASN A 97 -1.45 10.49 -9.61
C ASN A 97 -1.03 11.84 -10.22
N ALA A 98 0.14 11.87 -10.86
CA ALA A 98 0.66 13.08 -11.52
C ALA A 98 -0.24 13.66 -12.64
N HIS A 99 -1.24 12.91 -13.10
CA HIS A 99 -2.22 13.33 -14.11
C HIS A 99 -3.56 13.75 -13.50
N GLY A 100 -3.66 13.86 -12.17
CA GLY A 100 -4.90 14.20 -11.47
C GLY A 100 -5.92 13.05 -11.40
N GLN A 101 -5.53 11.83 -11.74
CA GLN A 101 -6.43 10.67 -11.68
C GLN A 101 -6.40 10.06 -10.28
N ILE A 102 -7.58 9.70 -9.79
CA ILE A 102 -7.74 9.00 -8.50
C ILE A 102 -7.47 7.51 -8.70
N MET A 103 -6.61 6.98 -7.84
CA MET A 103 -6.32 5.55 -7.70
C MET A 103 -6.35 5.20 -6.21
N TYR A 104 -6.19 3.92 -5.90
CA TYR A 104 -6.25 3.45 -4.52
C TYR A 104 -5.02 2.63 -4.18
N LEU A 105 -4.26 3.11 -3.21
CA LEU A 105 -3.07 2.43 -2.69
C LEU A 105 -3.46 1.43 -1.60
N VAL A 106 -2.95 0.21 -1.71
CA VAL A 106 -3.02 -0.83 -0.66
C VAL A 106 -1.64 -0.98 -0.02
N THR A 107 -1.54 -0.71 1.27
CA THR A 107 -0.24 -0.70 1.94
C THR A 107 -0.30 -1.13 3.40
N THR A 108 0.77 -1.77 3.87
CA THR A 108 1.00 -2.02 5.31
C THR A 108 1.83 -0.92 5.97
N ARG A 109 2.30 0.07 5.19
CA ARG A 109 3.00 1.23 5.71
C ARG A 109 2.03 2.11 6.50
N ASP A 110 2.58 2.87 7.44
CA ASP A 110 1.80 3.91 8.12
C ASP A 110 1.44 5.02 7.14
N VAL A 111 0.31 5.67 7.42
CA VAL A 111 -0.19 6.81 6.67
C VAL A 111 -0.55 7.87 7.70
N VAL A 112 0.21 8.96 7.73
CA VAL A 112 0.10 10.00 8.76
C VAL A 112 -0.44 11.29 8.16
N ALA A 113 -1.31 11.98 8.89
CA ALA A 113 -1.64 13.38 8.61
C ALA A 113 -0.57 14.28 9.27
N GLN A 114 -0.28 15.43 8.65
CA GLN A 114 0.52 16.48 9.30
C GLN A 114 -0.31 17.25 10.33
#